data_AF-A0A959I7M2-F1
#
_entry.id   AF-A0A959I7M2-F1
#
_cell.length_a   1.000
_cell.length_b   1.000
_cell.length_c   1.000
_cell.angle_alpha   90.00
_cell.angle_beta   90.00
_cell.angle_gamma   90.00
#
_symmetry.space_group_name_H-M   'P 1'
#
loop_
_entity.id
_entity.type
_entity.pdbx_description
1 polymer ?
#
loop_
_entity_poly.entity_id
_entity_poly.type
_entity_poly.pdbx_seq_one_letter_code
_entity_poly.pdbx_strand_id
1 'polypeptide(L)'
;FWSIGWLGFDEYQKAGYRLLPMRDGLRDPKTGLYAALYALILIPVAALPFFWGYTGAVSAIFVGILGVVYAGLGWRLYRKKDRKAALTLMFFSFFYLPLTLIAFFVDKI
;
A
#
# COMPACT_ATOMS: atom_id res chain seq x y z
N PHE A 1 3.95 -3.84 -1.68
CA PHE A 1 4.62 -4.78 -2.62
C PHE A 1 4.86 -4.20 -4.00
N TRP A 2 3.86 -3.59 -4.67
CA TRP A 2 4.02 -2.94 -5.98
C TRP A 2 5.22 -1.97 -6.10
N SER A 3 5.54 -1.23 -5.03
CA SER A 3 6.71 -0.34 -4.98
C SER A 3 8.07 -1.07 -5.05
N ILE A 4 8.18 -2.27 -4.48
CA ILE A 4 9.43 -3.07 -4.49
C ILE A 4 9.69 -3.57 -5.92
N GLY A 5 8.67 -4.13 -6.56
CA GLY A 5 8.76 -4.53 -7.98
C GLY A 5 9.05 -3.34 -8.89
N TRP A 6 8.54 -2.15 -8.54
CA TRP A 6 8.82 -0.92 -9.30
C TRP A 6 10.27 -0.47 -9.13
N LEU A 7 10.83 -0.59 -7.93
CA LEU A 7 12.20 -0.19 -7.62
C LEU A 7 13.25 -1.12 -8.24
N GLY A 8 13.02 -2.44 -8.19
CA GLY A 8 13.94 -3.45 -8.70
C GLY A 8 13.66 -3.91 -10.14
N PHE A 9 12.79 -3.21 -10.87
CA PHE A 9 12.28 -3.67 -12.17
C PHE A 9 13.40 -4.05 -13.14
N ASP A 10 14.45 -3.22 -13.22
CA ASP A 10 15.53 -3.40 -14.19
C ASP A 10 16.37 -4.64 -13.82
N GLU A 11 16.64 -4.83 -12.53
CA GLU A 11 17.35 -5.99 -12.00
C GLU A 11 16.54 -7.29 -12.19
N TYR A 12 15.23 -7.24 -11.91
CA TYR A 12 14.34 -8.40 -12.11
C TYR A 12 14.22 -8.78 -13.58
N GLN A 13 14.12 -7.80 -14.48
CA GLN A 13 14.06 -8.03 -15.91
C GLN A 13 15.37 -8.64 -16.43
N LYS A 14 16.54 -8.15 -15.97
CA LYS A 14 17.85 -8.73 -16.30
C LYS A 14 17.98 -10.18 -15.86
N ALA A 15 17.38 -10.54 -14.73
CA ALA A 15 17.34 -11.90 -14.23
C ALA A 15 16.24 -12.78 -14.89
N GLY A 16 15.48 -12.25 -15.85
CA GLY A 16 14.41 -12.98 -16.55
C GLY A 16 13.08 -13.07 -15.79
N TYR A 17 12.94 -12.40 -14.65
CA TYR A 17 11.71 -12.39 -13.85
C TYR A 17 10.74 -11.28 -14.25
N ARG A 18 9.44 -11.58 -14.22
CA ARG A 18 8.36 -10.63 -14.49
C ARG A 18 7.51 -10.40 -13.25
N LEU A 19 7.91 -9.44 -12.41
CA LEU A 19 7.22 -9.13 -11.14
C LEU A 19 6.19 -8.01 -11.23
N LEU A 20 6.19 -7.25 -12.32
CA LEU A 20 5.19 -6.23 -12.60
C LEU A 20 4.55 -6.49 -13.97
N PRO A 21 3.30 -6.04 -14.17
CA PRO A 21 2.75 -5.84 -15.50
C PRO A 21 3.73 -5.00 -16.31
N MET A 22 3.97 -5.45 -17.53
CA MET A 22 4.83 -4.77 -18.49
C MET A 22 4.00 -4.39 -19.70
N ARG A 23 4.26 -3.21 -20.26
CA ARG A 23 3.72 -2.79 -21.54
C ARG A 23 4.89 -2.44 -22.44
N ASP A 24 4.99 -3.14 -23.57
CA ASP A 24 6.08 -2.99 -24.53
C ASP A 24 7.49 -3.15 -23.91
N GLY A 25 7.63 -4.05 -22.93
CA GLY A 25 8.90 -4.33 -22.24
C GLY A 25 9.32 -3.30 -21.19
N LEU A 26 8.51 -2.27 -20.96
CA LEU A 26 8.72 -1.23 -19.95
C LEU A 26 7.77 -1.42 -18.74
N ARG A 27 8.10 -0.77 -17.62
CA ARG A 27 7.25 -0.72 -16.41
C ARG A 27 5.86 -0.23 -16.80
N ASP A 28 4.82 -0.96 -16.40
CA ASP A 28 3.46 -0.44 -16.57
C ASP A 28 3.30 0.86 -15.75
N PRO A 29 2.99 2.00 -16.40
CA PRO A 29 2.80 3.27 -15.72
C PRO A 29 1.66 3.25 -14.70
N LYS A 30 0.73 2.29 -14.81
CA LYS A 30 -0.41 2.09 -13.90
C LYS A 30 -0.07 1.32 -12.62
N THR A 31 1.16 0.86 -12.46
CA THR A 31 1.64 0.19 -11.23
C THR A 31 1.27 0.95 -9.94
N GLY A 32 1.46 2.28 -9.93
CA GLY A 32 1.07 3.11 -8.78
C GLY A 32 -0.45 3.20 -8.58
N LEU A 33 -1.23 3.13 -9.66
CA LEU A 33 -2.69 3.15 -9.60
C LEU A 33 -3.22 1.85 -8.99
N TYR A 34 -2.65 0.70 -9.36
CA TYR A 34 -3.00 -0.58 -8.74
C TYR A 34 -2.72 -0.56 -7.23
N ALA A 35 -1.56 -0.04 -6.83
CA ALA A 35 -1.23 0.13 -5.41
C ALA A 35 -2.26 1.01 -4.66
N ALA A 36 -2.68 2.12 -5.28
CA ALA A 36 -3.68 3.01 -4.69
C ALA A 36 -5.06 2.34 -4.55
N LEU A 37 -5.52 1.62 -5.60
CA LEU A 37 -6.80 0.93 -5.58
C LEU A 37 -6.85 -0.17 -4.51
N TYR A 38 -5.78 -0.96 -4.38
CA TYR A 38 -5.71 -1.97 -3.34
C TYR A 38 -5.67 -1.36 -1.93
N ALA A 39 -4.99 -0.22 -1.76
CA ALA A 39 -5.01 0.50 -0.49
C ALA A 39 -6.40 1.04 -0.14
N LEU A 40 -7.20 1.48 -1.12
CA LEU A 40 -8.59 1.88 -0.87
C LEU A 40 -9.46 0.71 -0.42
N ILE A 41 -9.26 -0.49 -0.99
CA ILE A 41 -9.97 -1.71 -0.58
C ILE A 41 -9.58 -2.11 0.85
N LEU A 42 -8.37 -1.81 1.31
CA LEU A 42 -7.96 -2.09 2.69
C LEU A 42 -8.75 -1.29 3.73
N ILE A 43 -9.28 -0.11 3.39
CA ILE A 43 -10.04 0.74 4.33
C ILE A 43 -11.30 0.04 4.86
N PRO A 44 -12.25 -0.43 4.01
CA PRO A 44 -13.43 -1.14 4.51
C PRO A 44 -13.07 -2.48 5.16
N VAL A 45 -12.04 -3.17 4.68
CA VAL A 45 -11.58 -4.44 5.27
C VAL A 45 -11.05 -4.21 6.69
N ALA A 46 -10.29 -3.14 6.90
CA ALA A 46 -9.77 -2.77 8.21
C ALA A 46 -10.84 -2.26 9.18
N ALA A 47 -12.02 -1.86 8.70
CA ALA A 47 -13.15 -1.48 9.54
C ALA A 47 -13.97 -2.68 10.03
N LEU A 48 -13.79 -3.89 9.46
CA LEU A 48 -14.53 -5.08 9.87
C LEU A 48 -14.42 -5.44 11.36
N PRO A 49 -13.23 -5.38 12.01
CA PRO A 49 -13.11 -5.66 13.45
C PRO A 49 -13.98 -4.73 14.31
N PHE A 50 -14.15 -3.47 13.89
CA PHE A 50 -15.05 -2.53 14.56
C PHE A 50 -16.52 -2.93 14.37
N PHE A 51 -16.94 -3.29 13.15
CA PHE A 51 -18.30 -3.74 12.90
C PHE A 51 -18.67 -5.05 13.60
N TRP A 52 -17.70 -5.93 13.87
CA TRP A 52 -17.89 -7.15 14.65
C TRP A 52 -17.79 -6.93 16.17
N GLY A 53 -17.47 -5.72 16.62
CA GLY A 53 -17.33 -5.40 18.05
C GLY A 53 -16.05 -5.90 18.71
N TYR A 54 -15.02 -6.22 17.93
CA TYR A 54 -13.71 -6.65 18.46
C TYR A 54 -12.79 -5.47 18.83
N THR A 55 -12.97 -4.32 18.19
CA THR A 55 -12.16 -3.11 18.42
C THR A 55 -13.04 -1.87 18.49
N GLY A 56 -12.55 -0.83 19.17
CA GLY A 56 -13.23 0.46 19.28
C GLY A 56 -13.19 1.33 18.02
N ALA A 57 -13.86 2.48 18.10
CA ALA A 57 -13.92 3.45 17.00
C ALA A 57 -12.58 4.16 16.77
N VAL A 58 -11.71 4.23 17.78
CA VAL A 58 -10.42 4.94 17.71
C VAL A 58 -9.49 4.23 16.72
N SER A 59 -9.38 2.91 16.84
CA SER A 59 -8.61 2.08 15.92
C SER A 59 -9.18 2.11 14.50
N ALA A 60 -10.51 2.07 14.35
CA ALA A 60 -11.16 2.18 13.04
C ALA A 60 -10.82 3.51 12.32
N ILE A 61 -10.90 4.64 13.02
CA ILE A 61 -10.55 5.96 12.47
C ILE A 61 -9.06 6.02 12.12
N PHE A 62 -8.20 5.57 13.04
CA PHE A 62 -6.75 5.62 12.85
C PHE A 62 -6.30 4.77 11.64
N VAL A 63 -6.80 3.54 11.53
CA VAL A 63 -6.47 2.66 10.40
C VAL A 63 -7.09 3.16 9.10
N GLY A 64 -8.28 3.76 9.15
CA GLY A 64 -8.88 4.46 8.02
C GLY A 64 -7.98 5.58 7.48
N ILE A 65 -7.44 6.43 8.36
CA ILE A 65 -6.48 7.48 7.99
C ILE A 65 -5.23 6.87 7.36
N LEU A 66 -4.65 5.83 7.97
CA LEU A 66 -3.49 5.14 7.40
C LEU A 66 -3.76 4.59 6.01
N GLY A 67 -4.95 4.03 5.77
CA GLY A 67 -5.37 3.50 4.47
C GLY A 67 -5.49 4.60 3.42
N VAL A 68 -6.10 5.75 3.77
CA VAL A 68 -6.19 6.93 2.89
C VAL A 68 -4.80 7.46 2.53
N VAL A 69 -3.90 7.57 3.51
CA VAL A 69 -2.51 7.98 3.26
C VAL A 69 -1.80 7.00 2.33
N TYR A 70 -1.97 5.69 2.55
CA TYR A 70 -1.41 4.66 1.67
C TYR A 70 -1.91 4.83 0.23
N ALA A 71 -3.22 4.99 0.04
CA ALA A 71 -3.80 5.21 -1.29
C ALA A 71 -3.24 6.48 -1.96
N GLY A 72 -3.11 7.57 -1.19
CA GLY A 72 -2.49 8.82 -1.65
C GLY A 72 -1.03 8.66 -2.09
N LEU A 73 -0.24 7.84 -1.38
CA LEU A 73 1.14 7.52 -1.76
C LEU A 73 1.20 6.67 -3.04
N GLY A 74 0.28 5.72 -3.22
CA GLY A 74 0.13 4.97 -4.48
C GLY A 74 -0.18 5.89 -5.66
N TRP A 75 -1.12 6.81 -5.46
CA TRP A 75 -1.46 7.83 -6.46
C TRP A 75 -0.29 8.77 -6.76
N ARG A 76 0.49 9.14 -5.75
CA ARG A 76 1.73 9.92 -5.93
C ARG A 76 2.74 9.17 -6.80
N LEU A 77 2.94 7.88 -6.57
CA LEU A 77 3.80 7.05 -7.43
C LEU A 77 3.26 7.00 -8.87
N TYR A 78 1.95 6.88 -9.05
CA TYR A 78 1.32 6.92 -10.37
C TYR A 78 1.60 8.24 -11.12
N ARG A 79 1.51 9.39 -10.44
CA ARG A 79 1.75 10.71 -11.05
C ARG A 79 3.23 10.99 -11.29
N LYS A 80 4.08 10.79 -10.27
CA LYS A 80 5.49 11.20 -10.31
C LYS A 80 6.42 10.17 -10.95
N LYS A 81 6.13 8.87 -10.79
CA LYS A 81 6.93 7.75 -11.34
C LYS A 81 8.43 7.88 -11.04
N ASP A 82 8.78 8.39 -9.86
CA ASP A 82 10.16 8.58 -9.42
C ASP A 82 10.54 7.61 -8.30
N ARG A 83 11.86 7.40 -8.15
CA ARG A 83 12.41 6.50 -7.12
C ARG A 83 12.01 6.94 -5.72
N LYS A 84 11.90 8.25 -5.47
CA LYS A 84 11.53 8.80 -4.16
C LYS A 84 10.12 8.39 -3.76
N ALA A 85 9.13 8.55 -4.65
CA ALA A 85 7.76 8.14 -4.42
C ALA A 85 7.64 6.63 -4.22
N ALA A 86 8.41 5.83 -4.97
CA ALA A 86 8.41 4.38 -4.82
C ALA A 86 8.99 3.95 -3.45
N LEU A 87 10.09 4.57 -3.01
CA LEU A 87 10.67 4.34 -1.67
C LEU A 87 9.71 4.77 -0.56
N THR A 88 9.08 5.94 -0.68
CA THR A 88 8.10 6.41 0.32
C THR A 88 6.93 5.43 0.43
N LEU A 89 6.39 4.96 -0.70
CA LEU A 89 5.31 3.96 -0.72
C LEU A 89 5.76 2.62 -0.11
N MET A 90 6.99 2.19 -0.38
CA MET A 90 7.58 0.97 0.19
C MET A 90 7.69 1.05 1.72
N PHE A 91 8.35 2.07 2.25
CA PHE A 91 8.51 2.21 3.70
C PHE A 91 7.17 2.38 4.40
N PHE A 92 6.26 3.18 3.84
CA PHE A 92 4.92 3.30 4.40
C PHE A 92 4.21 1.94 4.46
N SER A 93 4.34 1.10 3.43
CA SER A 93 3.74 -0.24 3.45
C SER A 93 4.29 -1.14 4.55
N PHE A 94 5.57 -0.99 4.92
CA PHE A 94 6.17 -1.73 6.04
C PHE A 94 5.65 -1.25 7.39
N PHE A 95 5.42 0.06 7.56
CA PHE A 95 4.88 0.61 8.79
C PHE A 95 3.36 0.45 8.90
N TYR A 96 2.63 0.39 7.78
CA TYR A 96 1.16 0.27 7.77
C TYR A 96 0.68 -0.92 8.60
N LEU A 97 1.27 -2.10 8.39
CA LEU A 97 0.87 -3.33 9.06
C LEU A 97 1.10 -3.28 10.59
N PRO A 98 2.31 -3.02 11.12
CA PRO A 98 2.53 -2.97 12.56
C PRO A 98 1.73 -1.85 13.22
N LEU A 99 1.60 -0.66 12.60
CA LEU A 99 0.78 0.41 13.15
C LEU A 99 -0.69 0.02 13.26
N THR A 100 -1.21 -0.67 12.24
CA THR A 100 -2.60 -1.18 12.24
C THR A 100 -2.80 -2.22 13.34
N LEU A 101 -1.87 -3.16 13.49
CA LEU A 101 -1.94 -4.20 14.53
C LEU A 101 -1.84 -3.61 15.94
N ILE A 102 -0.95 -2.64 16.15
CA ILE A 102 -0.84 -1.92 17.43
C ILE A 102 -2.15 -1.19 17.74
N ALA A 103 -2.73 -0.50 16.75
CA ALA A 103 -4.00 0.21 16.93
C ALA A 103 -5.13 -0.76 17.36
N PHE A 104 -5.25 -1.91 16.69
CA PHE A 104 -6.24 -2.92 17.07
C PHE A 104 -5.97 -3.55 18.44
N PHE A 105 -4.70 -3.77 18.80
CA PHE A 105 -4.33 -4.37 20.08
C PHE A 105 -4.63 -3.43 21.26
N VAL A 106 -4.34 -2.14 21.11
CA VAL A 106 -4.54 -1.13 22.15
C VAL A 106 -6.02 -0.82 22.38
N ASP A 107 -6.81 -0.81 21.30
CA ASP A 107 -8.25 -0.46 21.32
C ASP A 107 -9.16 -1.70 21.30
N LYS A 108 -8.62 -2.84 21.73
CA LYS A 108 -9.35 -4.11 21.81
C LYS A 108 -10.41 -4.04 22.92
N ILE A 109 -11.62 -4.50 22.59
CA ILE A 109 -12.76 -4.60 23.51
C ILE A 109 -12.90 -6.03 24.05
#